data_AF-A0A1N7IUN2-F1
#
_entry.id   AF-A0A1N7IUN2-F1
#
_cell.length_a   1.000
_cell.length_b   1.000
_cell.length_c   1.000
_cell.angle_alpha   90.00
_cell.angle_beta   90.00
_cell.angle_gamma   90.00
#
_symmetry.space_group_name_H-M   'P 1'
#
loop_
_entity.id
_entity.type
_entity.pdbx_description
1 polymer ?
#
loop_
_entity_poly.entity_id
_entity_poly.type
_entity_poly.pdbx_seq_one_letter_code
_entity_poly.pdbx_strand_id
1 'polypeptide(L)' 'MPGPEHELAGFQPNPNEFDKCNNCGTMLKTKEEKEVKLCKDCQERHKDLETDYDDVE' A
#
# COMPACT_ATOMS: atom_id res chain seq x y z
N MET A 1 24.04 35.30 8.43
CA MET A 1 23.69 34.09 7.68
C MET A 1 22.24 33.76 7.97
N PRO A 2 21.31 33.90 7.02
CA PRO A 2 19.97 33.35 7.20
C PRO A 2 20.08 31.81 7.18
N GLY A 3 19.62 31.17 8.25
CA GLY A 3 19.67 29.72 8.43
C GLY A 3 18.74 28.99 7.46
N PRO A 4 18.95 27.69 7.22
CA PRO A 4 18.19 26.94 6.25
C PRO A 4 16.74 26.87 6.70
N GLU A 5 15.87 27.52 5.94
CA GLU A 5 14.47 27.16 5.77
C GLU A 5 14.42 25.73 5.23
N HIS A 6 14.68 24.75 6.09
CA HIS A 6 14.24 23.39 5.81
C HIS A 6 12.81 23.35 6.28
N GLU A 7 11.95 23.80 5.38
CA GLU A 7 10.56 23.40 5.31
C GLU A 7 10.52 21.89 5.54
N LEU A 8 10.30 21.48 6.79
CA LEU A 8 9.61 20.24 7.10
C LEU A 8 8.23 20.44 6.48
N ALA A 9 8.16 20.33 5.15
CA ALA A 9 6.96 20.39 4.35
C ALA A 9 6.00 19.48 5.07
N GLY A 10 4.96 20.09 5.64
CA GLY A 10 4.07 19.43 6.58
C GLY A 10 3.72 18.08 6.00
N PHE A 11 4.00 17.02 6.76
CA PHE A 11 3.36 15.73 6.58
C PHE A 11 1.86 15.96 6.81
N GLN A 12 1.20 16.56 5.83
CA GLN A 12 -0.23 16.47 5.65
C GLN A 12 -0.39 15.14 4.93
N PRO A 13 -0.68 14.04 5.64
CA PRO A 13 -0.99 12.79 4.96
C PRO A 13 -2.13 13.11 4.02
N ASN A 14 -1.89 13.04 2.71
CA ASN A 14 -2.93 13.27 1.75
C ASN A 14 -3.98 12.17 2.03
N PRO A 15 -5.22 12.51 2.43
CA PRO A 15 -6.19 11.49 2.80
C PRO A 15 -6.50 10.53 1.64
N ASN A 16 -6.19 10.94 0.41
CA ASN A 16 -6.30 10.10 -0.79
C ASN A 16 -5.15 9.09 -0.96
N GLU A 17 -4.10 9.17 -0.14
CA GLU A 17 -2.95 8.25 -0.20
C GLU A 17 -3.23 6.94 0.56
N PHE A 18 -4.19 6.95 1.49
CA PHE A 18 -4.64 5.74 2.21
C PHE A 18 -5.34 4.73 1.30
N ASP A 19 -5.82 5.18 0.14
CA ASP A 19 -6.57 4.37 -0.81
C ASP A 19 -5.70 3.87 -1.97
N LYS A 20 -4.37 3.77 -1.81
CA LYS A 20 -3.50 3.19 -2.84
C LYS A 20 -2.96 1.83 -2.42
N CYS A 21 -2.90 0.92 -3.38
CA CYS A 21 -2.22 -0.36 -3.25
C CYS A 21 -0.74 -0.12 -2.98
N ASN A 22 -0.23 -0.67 -1.88
CA ASN A 22 1.17 -0.54 -1.51
C ASN A 22 2.14 -1.16 -2.54
N ASN A 23 1.68 -2.12 -3.34
CA ASN A 23 2.52 -2.83 -4.29
C ASN A 23 2.57 -2.15 -5.67
N CYS A 24 1.42 -1.73 -6.21
CA CYS A 24 1.34 -1.19 -7.57
C CYS A 24 0.84 0.26 -7.67
N GLY A 25 0.46 0.89 -6.55
CA GLY A 25 -0.06 2.26 -6.52
C GLY A 25 -1.48 2.44 -7.05
N THR A 26 -2.16 1.36 -7.46
CA THR A 26 -3.55 1.37 -7.92
C THR A 26 -4.51 1.81 -6.82
N MET A 27 -5.55 2.58 -7.17
CA MET A 27 -6.58 2.99 -6.21
C MET A 27 -7.40 1.78 -5.72
N LEU A 28 -7.45 1.61 -4.41
CA LEU A 28 -8.25 0.66 -3.66
C LEU A 28 -9.70 1.13 -3.66
N LYS A 29 -10.60 0.31 -4.20
CA LYS A 29 -12.01 0.66 -4.40
C LYS A 29 -12.89 0.02 -3.34
N THR A 30 -12.52 -1.16 -2.84
CA THR A 30 -13.30 -1.89 -1.85
C THR A 30 -12.77 -1.68 -0.43
N LYS A 31 -13.60 -1.94 0.58
CA LYS A 31 -13.19 -1.87 1.98
C LYS A 31 -12.11 -2.91 2.31
N GLU A 32 -12.27 -4.12 1.77
CA GLU A 32 -11.32 -5.22 1.93
C GLU A 32 -9.93 -4.84 1.39
N GLU A 33 -9.87 -4.25 0.19
CA GLU A 33 -8.64 -3.72 -0.41
C GLU A 33 -7.96 -2.67 0.48
N LYS A 34 -8.72 -1.78 1.11
CA LYS A 34 -8.22 -0.77 2.06
C LYS A 34 -7.72 -1.38 3.37
N GLU A 35 -8.37 -2.43 3.86
CA GLU A 35 -7.96 -3.14 5.08
C GLU A 35 -6.60 -3.83 4.89
N VAL A 36 -6.38 -4.47 3.74
CA VAL A 36 -5.09 -5.13 3.44
C VAL A 36 -4.09 -4.24 2.70
N LYS A 37 -4.48 -2.99 2.35
CA LYS A 37 -3.69 -2.02 1.58
C LYS A 37 -3.13 -2.57 0.26
N LEU A 38 -3.84 -3.52 -0.35
CA LEU A 38 -3.46 -4.15 -1.62
C LEU A 38 -4.69 -4.25 -2.50
N CYS A 39 -4.53 -3.98 -3.80
CA CYS A 39 -5.60 -4.21 -4.78
C CYS A 39 -5.80 -5.72 -5.00
N LYS A 40 -6.99 -6.09 -5.47
CA LYS A 40 -7.33 -7.50 -5.71
C LYS A 40 -6.28 -8.26 -6.54
N ASP A 41 -5.79 -7.66 -7.62
CA ASP A 41 -4.75 -8.29 -8.47
C ASP A 41 -3.42 -8.56 -7.75
N CYS A 42 -3.09 -7.74 -6.75
CA CYS A 42 -1.89 -7.95 -5.93
C CYS A 42 -2.18 -8.97 -4.83
N GLN A 43 -3.39 -8.99 -4.27
CA GLN A 43 -3.80 -10.01 -3.30
C GLN A 43 -3.81 -11.42 -3.93
N GLU A 44 -4.35 -11.58 -5.14
CA GLU A 44 -4.37 -12.88 -5.85
C GLU A 44 -2.95 -13.38 -6.09
N ARG A 45 -2.05 -12.52 -6.59
CA ARG A 45 -0.62 -12.87 -6.76
C ARG A 45 0.08 -13.27 -5.46
N HIS A 46 -0.26 -12.63 -4.34
CA HIS A 46 0.29 -13.00 -3.04
C HIS A 46 -0.27 -14.33 -2.54
N LYS A 47 -1.55 -14.59 -2.79
CA LYS A 47 -2.21 -15.84 -2.39
C LYS A 47 -1.66 -17.04 -3.16
N ASP A 48 -1.39 -16.88 -4.46
CA ASP A 48 -0.75 -17.92 -5.28
C ASP A 48 0.65 -18.28 -4.74
N LEU A 49 1.38 -17.31 -4.19
CA LEU A 49 2.69 -17.52 -3.56
C LEU A 49 2.61 -18.20 -2.18
N GLU A 50 1.55 -17.97 -1.41
CA GLU A 50 1.34 -18.64 -0.12
C GLU A 50 0.91 -20.10 -0.30
N THR A 51 0.16 -20.43 -1.35
CA THR A 51 -0.34 -21.79 -1.58
C THR A 51 0.74 -22.81 -1.97
N ASP A 52 1.94 -22.38 -2.35
CA ASP A 52 3.05 -23.30 -2.67
C ASP A 52 3.77 -23.85 -1.42
N TYR A 53 3.48 -23.35 -0.21
CA TYR A 53 4.15 -23.80 1.04
C TYR A 53 3.39 -24.86 1.84
N ASP A 54 2.13 -25.17 1.51
CA ASP A 54 1.30 -26.15 2.24
C ASP A 54 1.30 -27.57 1.62
N ASP A 55 2.00 -27.80 0.50
CA ASP A 55 2.06 -29.12 -0.18
C ASP A 55 3.40 -29.85 0.07
N VAL A 56 3.96 -29.71 1.27
CA VAL A 56 5.11 -30.53 1.73
C VAL A 56 4.73 -31.23 3.04
N GLU A 57 3.88 -32.25 2.94
CA GLU A 57 3.70 -33.29 3.96
C GLU A 57 4.16 -34.66 3.43
#